data_AF-A0A1J6HZ24-F1
#
_entry.id   AF-A0A1J6HZ24-F1
#
_cell.length_a   1.000
_cell.length_b   1.000
_cell.length_c   1.000
_cell.angle_alpha   90.00
_cell.angle_beta   90.00
_cell.angle_gamma   90.00
#
_symmetry.space_group_name_H-M   'P 1'
#
loop_
_entity.id
_entity.type
_entity.pdbx_description
1 polymer ?
#
loop_
_entity_poly.entity_id
_entity_poly.type
_entity_poly.pdbx_seq_one_letter_code
_entity_poly.pdbx_strand_id
1 'polypeptide(L)'
;MDVPYPLSTSDKCGNPSYKIHCKNGSLEFLSAEGIYYKILSINPNASRLIISSPLMQNDTCNSFDLSVGGLRIDENSPFNISSRNTVMLLNCSERILLSPLNCSLNSPCRKFENEVKGCRDTVCCSYLKVDSKTSHRIRVRVGGCTAYTSVVDLKAGDSINAWQYGVELQWLSPK
;
A
#
# COMPACT_ATOMS: atom_id res chain seq x y z
N MET A 1 13.51 -16.04 2.11
CA MET A 1 12.05 -16.06 2.35
C MET A 1 11.50 -17.13 1.44
N ASP A 2 10.82 -18.12 2.02
CA ASP A 2 10.27 -19.24 1.24
C ASP A 2 8.99 -18.80 0.52
N VAL A 3 8.72 -19.42 -0.63
CA VAL A 3 7.53 -19.12 -1.46
C VAL A 3 6.51 -20.25 -1.25
N PRO A 4 5.48 -20.03 -0.42
CA PRO A 4 4.46 -21.04 -0.18
C PRO A 4 3.46 -21.11 -1.34
N TYR A 5 2.90 -22.30 -1.57
CA TYR A 5 1.74 -22.45 -2.45
C TYR A 5 0.56 -21.59 -1.92
N PRO A 6 -0.21 -20.89 -2.79
CA PRO A 6 -0.21 -20.95 -4.26
C PRO A 6 0.78 -20.02 -4.96
N LEU A 7 1.55 -19.20 -4.23
CA LEU A 7 2.43 -18.19 -4.83
C LEU A 7 3.42 -18.82 -5.81
N SER A 8 3.65 -18.14 -6.92
CA SER A 8 4.43 -18.65 -8.04
C SER A 8 5.54 -17.67 -8.42
N THR A 9 6.76 -18.18 -8.61
CA THR A 9 7.90 -17.39 -9.13
C THR A 9 8.26 -17.75 -10.58
N SER A 10 7.68 -18.83 -11.11
CA SER A 10 7.87 -19.31 -12.48
C SER A 10 6.72 -20.25 -12.87
N ASP A 11 6.55 -20.51 -14.16
CA ASP A 11 5.48 -21.37 -14.67
C ASP A 11 5.56 -22.83 -14.17
N LYS A 12 6.70 -23.23 -13.58
CA LYS A 12 6.94 -24.57 -13.01
C LYS A 12 6.89 -24.61 -11.48
N CYS A 13 6.60 -23.50 -10.82
CA CYS A 13 6.58 -23.38 -9.35
C CYS A 13 5.33 -22.62 -8.92
N GLY A 14 4.46 -23.25 -8.12
CA GLY A 14 3.21 -22.64 -7.65
C GLY A 14 2.12 -22.57 -8.73
N ASN A 15 1.11 -21.74 -8.52
CA ASN A 15 0.03 -21.49 -9.47
C ASN A 15 0.32 -20.20 -10.27
N PRO A 16 0.39 -20.23 -11.61
CA PRO A 16 0.70 -19.06 -12.44
C PRO A 16 -0.21 -17.84 -12.25
N SER A 17 -1.42 -18.04 -11.73
CA SER A 17 -2.35 -16.93 -11.42
C SER A 17 -1.89 -16.12 -10.19
N TYR A 18 -1.02 -16.67 -9.35
CA TYR A 18 -0.54 -16.10 -8.09
C TYR A 18 0.92 -15.65 -8.22
N LYS A 19 1.22 -14.99 -9.33
CA LYS A 19 2.59 -14.65 -9.71
C LYS A 19 3.18 -13.58 -8.79
N ILE A 20 4.37 -13.87 -8.29
CA ILE A 20 5.30 -12.95 -7.66
C ILE A 20 6.65 -13.06 -8.36
N HIS A 21 7.49 -12.04 -8.25
CA HIS A 21 8.78 -11.99 -8.93
C HIS A 21 9.91 -12.21 -7.92
N CYS A 22 10.92 -12.99 -8.32
CA CYS A 22 12.16 -13.11 -7.57
C CYS A 22 13.26 -12.40 -8.34
N LYS A 23 13.89 -11.41 -7.71
CA LYS A 23 14.99 -10.61 -8.27
C LYS A 23 16.11 -10.50 -7.25
N ASN A 24 17.29 -11.03 -7.58
CA ASN A 24 18.49 -11.01 -6.73
C ASN A 24 18.21 -11.45 -5.28
N GLY A 25 17.41 -12.51 -5.10
CA GLY A 25 17.04 -13.05 -3.78
C GLY A 25 15.98 -12.25 -3.02
N SER A 26 15.44 -11.16 -3.59
CA SER A 26 14.30 -10.43 -3.07
C SER A 26 13.03 -10.80 -3.82
N LEU A 27 11.93 -10.98 -3.08
CA LEU A 27 10.60 -11.19 -3.64
C LEU A 27 9.93 -9.84 -3.88
N GLU A 28 9.25 -9.70 -5.02
CA GLU A 28 8.61 -8.47 -5.49
C GLU A 28 7.21 -8.79 -6.03
N PHE A 29 6.28 -7.85 -5.84
CA PHE A 29 4.94 -7.88 -6.41
C PHE A 29 4.87 -6.87 -7.55
N LEU A 30 4.36 -7.29 -8.70
CA LEU A 30 4.18 -6.43 -9.87
C LEU A 30 2.77 -5.86 -9.87
N SER A 31 2.66 -4.53 -9.80
CA SER A 31 1.38 -3.83 -9.96
C SER A 31 0.90 -3.82 -11.42
N ALA A 32 -0.38 -3.52 -11.62
CA ALA A 32 -0.99 -3.40 -12.94
C ALA A 32 -0.40 -2.25 -13.80
N GLU A 33 0.31 -1.31 -13.17
CA GLU A 33 1.01 -0.20 -13.84
C GLU A 33 2.48 -0.50 -14.13
N GLY A 34 2.96 -1.72 -13.84
CA GLY A 34 4.34 -2.12 -14.10
C GLY A 34 5.35 -1.73 -13.02
N ILE A 35 4.90 -1.22 -11.86
CA ILE A 35 5.76 -0.92 -10.70
C ILE A 35 5.95 -2.17 -9.85
N TYR A 36 7.21 -2.45 -9.49
CA TYR A 36 7.59 -3.52 -8.57
C TYR A 36 7.64 -3.01 -7.13
N TYR A 37 6.94 -3.69 -6.23
CA TYR A 37 6.97 -3.42 -4.79
C TYR A 37 7.61 -4.60 -4.07
N LYS A 38 8.54 -4.34 -3.15
CA LYS A 38 9.23 -5.42 -2.41
C LYS A 38 8.24 -6.13 -1.49
N ILE A 39 8.24 -7.44 -1.49
CA ILE A 39 7.50 -8.25 -0.50
C ILE A 39 8.32 -8.28 0.79
N LEU A 40 7.72 -7.75 1.85
CA LEU A 40 8.31 -7.63 3.19
C LEU A 40 8.04 -8.87 4.04
N SER A 41 6.87 -9.48 3.89
CA SER A 41 6.50 -10.71 4.60
C SER A 41 5.39 -11.47 3.88
N ILE A 42 5.31 -12.78 4.15
CA ILE A 42 4.28 -13.68 3.64
C ILE A 42 3.73 -14.49 4.82
N ASN A 43 2.41 -14.50 4.97
CA ASN A 43 1.67 -15.33 5.91
C ASN A 43 0.74 -16.28 5.13
N PRO A 44 1.18 -17.52 4.86
CA PRO A 44 0.39 -18.48 4.10
C PRO A 44 -0.89 -18.90 4.83
N ASN A 45 -0.86 -18.99 6.16
CA ASN A 45 -2.02 -19.41 6.97
C ASN A 45 -3.18 -18.43 6.85
N ALA A 46 -2.88 -17.14 6.67
CA ALA A 46 -3.88 -16.09 6.49
C ALA A 46 -4.14 -15.74 5.01
N SER A 47 -3.46 -16.40 4.08
CA SER A 47 -3.42 -16.03 2.65
C SER A 47 -3.11 -14.54 2.42
N ARG A 48 -2.07 -14.03 3.10
CA ARG A 48 -1.68 -12.61 3.09
C ARG A 48 -0.20 -12.41 2.87
N LEU A 49 0.15 -11.31 2.22
CA LEU A 49 1.51 -10.82 2.11
C LEU A 49 1.53 -9.31 2.33
N ILE A 50 2.68 -8.77 2.72
CA ILE A 50 2.84 -7.33 2.89
C ILE A 50 3.88 -6.86 1.88
N ILE A 51 3.50 -5.92 1.04
CA ILE A 51 4.42 -5.23 0.13
C ILE A 51 4.86 -3.89 0.74
N SER A 52 6.01 -3.39 0.31
CA SER A 52 6.48 -2.06 0.69
C SER A 52 5.53 -0.98 0.18
N SER A 53 5.32 0.07 0.97
CA SER A 53 4.79 1.35 0.46
C SER A 53 5.75 1.94 -0.60
N PRO A 54 5.27 2.80 -1.52
CA PRO A 54 6.17 3.48 -2.44
C PRO A 54 7.15 4.35 -1.66
N LEU A 55 8.37 4.43 -2.17
CA LEU A 55 9.35 5.39 -1.65
C LEU A 55 8.83 6.80 -1.87
N MET A 56 9.01 7.66 -0.88
CA MET A 56 8.74 9.08 -0.99
C MET A 56 10.04 9.81 -1.30
N GLN A 57 9.98 10.78 -2.19
CA GLN A 57 11.13 11.63 -2.47
C GLN A 57 11.36 12.58 -1.27
N ASN A 58 12.58 12.67 -0.76
CA ASN A 58 12.83 13.39 0.51
C ASN A 58 12.53 14.89 0.44
N ASP A 59 12.77 15.51 -0.73
CA ASP A 59 12.62 16.95 -0.93
C ASP A 59 11.26 17.35 -1.51
N THR A 60 10.50 16.38 -2.04
CA THR A 60 9.17 16.63 -2.63
C THR A 60 8.19 15.62 -2.06
N CYS A 61 7.03 16.07 -1.59
CA CYS A 61 5.99 15.16 -1.09
C CYS A 61 5.28 14.36 -2.20
N ASN A 62 6.04 13.60 -2.96
CA ASN A 62 5.61 12.79 -4.09
C ASN A 62 6.02 11.35 -3.83
N SER A 63 5.07 10.42 -3.97
CA SER A 63 5.40 9.01 -4.01
C SER A 63 6.02 8.65 -5.36
N PHE A 64 6.88 7.65 -5.37
CA PHE A 64 7.57 7.19 -6.59
C PHE A 64 6.58 6.75 -7.70
N ASP A 65 5.43 6.23 -7.31
CA ASP A 65 4.37 5.76 -8.20
C ASP A 65 3.32 6.85 -8.54
N LEU A 66 3.59 8.12 -8.22
CA LEU A 66 2.68 9.23 -8.54
C LEU A 66 2.40 9.34 -10.04
N SER A 67 3.41 9.15 -10.89
CA SER A 67 3.28 9.26 -12.35
C SER A 67 2.31 8.24 -12.96
N VAL A 68 2.11 7.10 -12.28
CA VAL A 68 1.17 6.05 -12.68
C VAL A 68 -0.12 6.06 -11.86
N GLY A 69 -0.28 7.03 -10.96
CA GLY A 69 -1.51 7.23 -10.17
C GLY A 69 -1.62 6.39 -8.89
N GLY A 70 -0.51 5.82 -8.43
CA GLY A 70 -0.42 4.98 -7.22
C GLY A 70 -0.56 3.48 -7.49
N LEU A 71 -0.60 2.69 -6.42
CA LEU A 71 -0.76 1.24 -6.52
C LEU A 71 -2.10 0.86 -7.13
N ARG A 72 -2.05 0.08 -8.21
CA ARG A 72 -3.20 -0.66 -8.75
C ARG A 72 -2.85 -2.13 -8.92
N ILE A 73 -3.78 -2.99 -8.53
CA ILE A 73 -3.75 -4.44 -8.71
C ILE A 73 -4.67 -4.76 -9.89
N ASP A 74 -4.32 -5.75 -10.70
CA ASP A 74 -5.19 -6.24 -11.77
C ASP A 74 -6.46 -6.84 -11.15
N GLU A 75 -7.63 -6.37 -11.57
CA GLU A 75 -8.93 -6.79 -11.07
C GLU A 75 -9.24 -8.26 -11.39
N ASN A 76 -8.55 -8.85 -12.37
CA ASN A 76 -8.63 -10.27 -12.70
C ASN A 76 -7.66 -11.14 -11.89
N SER A 77 -6.72 -10.52 -11.15
CA SER A 77 -5.78 -11.26 -10.32
C SER A 77 -6.47 -11.81 -9.07
N PRO A 78 -5.94 -12.86 -8.43
CA PRO A 78 -6.49 -13.37 -7.19
C PRO A 78 -6.18 -12.48 -5.98
N PHE A 79 -5.52 -11.33 -6.16
CA PHE A 79 -5.06 -10.46 -5.08
C PHE A 79 -5.97 -9.26 -4.86
N ASN A 80 -6.14 -8.87 -3.60
CA ASN A 80 -6.85 -7.67 -3.18
C ASN A 80 -6.05 -6.98 -2.07
N ILE A 81 -6.16 -5.66 -1.95
CA ILE A 81 -5.68 -4.93 -0.77
C ILE A 81 -6.63 -5.27 0.39
N SER A 82 -6.07 -5.78 1.49
CA SER A 82 -6.87 -6.19 2.64
C SER A 82 -7.49 -4.98 3.37
N SER A 83 -8.55 -5.24 4.13
CA SER A 83 -9.20 -4.24 4.98
C SER A 83 -8.40 -3.83 6.22
N ARG A 84 -7.22 -4.42 6.45
CA ARG A 84 -6.33 -4.10 7.58
C ARG A 84 -5.40 -2.92 7.28
N ASN A 85 -5.46 -2.36 6.08
CA ASN A 85 -4.60 -1.26 5.67
C ASN A 85 -5.17 0.08 6.11
N THR A 86 -4.45 0.80 6.97
CA THR A 86 -4.67 2.24 7.19
C THR A 86 -3.81 3.03 6.22
N VAL A 87 -4.43 3.64 5.22
CA VAL A 87 -3.75 4.43 4.19
C VAL A 87 -3.72 5.90 4.63
N MET A 88 -2.56 6.53 4.51
CA MET A 88 -2.33 7.94 4.77
C MET A 88 -1.96 8.64 3.46
N LEU A 89 -2.73 9.66 3.10
CA LEU A 89 -2.56 10.47 1.90
C LEU A 89 -1.95 11.82 2.28
N LEU A 90 -0.90 12.21 1.57
CA LEU A 90 -0.04 13.35 1.90
C LEU A 90 -0.02 14.36 0.76
N ASN A 91 0.26 15.62 1.10
CA ASN A 91 0.26 16.76 0.16
C ASN A 91 -0.99 16.79 -0.72
N CYS A 92 -2.14 16.80 -0.03
CA CYS A 92 -3.43 16.86 -0.68
C CYS A 92 -3.85 18.29 -1.00
N SER A 93 -4.64 18.44 -2.06
CA SER A 93 -5.45 19.64 -2.30
C SER A 93 -6.65 19.67 -1.36
N GLU A 94 -7.18 20.87 -1.08
CA GLU A 94 -8.38 21.06 -0.25
C GLU A 94 -9.62 20.35 -0.78
N ARG A 95 -9.67 20.00 -2.08
CA ARG A 95 -10.76 19.22 -2.66
C ARG A 95 -10.93 17.86 -2.00
N ILE A 96 -9.87 17.32 -1.38
CA ILE A 96 -9.94 16.05 -0.66
C ILE A 96 -10.85 16.13 0.57
N LEU A 97 -11.03 17.33 1.14
CA LEU A 97 -11.88 17.55 2.32
C LEU A 97 -13.37 17.32 2.04
N LEU A 98 -13.76 17.26 0.76
CA LEU A 98 -15.11 16.87 0.32
C LEU A 98 -15.32 15.34 0.36
N SER A 99 -14.28 14.56 0.61
CA SER A 99 -14.34 13.10 0.75
C SER A 99 -14.49 12.71 2.23
N PRO A 100 -15.12 11.56 2.55
CA PRO A 100 -15.30 11.10 3.92
C PRO A 100 -14.02 10.49 4.51
N LEU A 101 -12.93 11.27 4.54
CA LEU A 101 -11.62 10.86 5.06
C LEU A 101 -11.37 11.50 6.44
N ASN A 102 -10.52 10.87 7.25
CA ASN A 102 -10.07 11.45 8.51
C ASN A 102 -8.84 12.34 8.29
N CYS A 103 -9.08 13.65 8.14
CA CYS A 103 -8.06 14.68 8.02
C CYS A 103 -7.83 15.47 9.33
N SER A 104 -8.32 14.96 10.47
CA SER A 104 -8.21 15.64 11.76
C SER A 104 -6.75 15.73 12.24
N LEU A 105 -6.47 16.67 13.15
CA LEU A 105 -5.15 16.84 13.77
C LEU A 105 -4.70 15.61 14.57
N ASN A 106 -5.65 14.77 15.01
CA ASN A 106 -5.36 13.54 15.75
C ASN A 106 -5.27 12.30 14.84
N SER A 107 -5.41 12.47 13.52
CA SER A 107 -5.33 11.37 12.56
C SER A 107 -3.93 10.74 12.52
N PRO A 108 -3.83 9.45 12.16
CA PRO A 108 -2.54 8.80 11.88
C PRO A 108 -1.70 9.57 10.86
N CYS A 109 -2.35 10.19 9.86
CA CYS A 109 -1.69 10.98 8.83
C CYS A 109 -0.89 12.14 9.44
N ARG A 110 -1.52 12.93 10.33
CA ARG A 110 -0.87 14.07 10.98
C ARG A 110 0.30 13.64 11.87
N LYS A 111 0.23 12.46 12.50
CA LYS A 111 1.36 11.89 13.23
C LYS A 111 2.52 11.53 12.30
N PHE A 112 2.23 10.91 11.16
CA PHE A 112 3.23 10.50 10.17
C PHE A 112 3.91 11.66 9.44
N GLU A 113 3.15 12.70 9.11
CA GLU A 113 3.64 13.87 8.38
C GLU A 113 4.88 14.52 9.03
N ASN A 114 4.95 14.51 10.36
CA ASN A 114 6.09 15.05 11.10
C ASN A 114 7.41 14.32 10.79
N GLU A 115 7.35 13.06 10.39
CA GLU A 115 8.51 12.24 10.02
C GLU A 115 9.02 12.55 8.60
N VAL A 116 8.20 13.16 7.75
CA VAL A 116 8.55 13.43 6.35
C VAL A 116 8.66 14.93 6.10
N LYS A 117 9.89 15.45 6.12
CA LYS A 117 10.19 16.89 5.97
C LYS A 117 9.46 17.54 4.79
N GLY A 118 9.45 16.90 3.62
CA GLY A 118 8.85 17.46 2.40
C GLY A 118 7.32 17.54 2.40
N CYS A 119 6.63 16.88 3.34
CA CYS A 119 5.15 16.82 3.40
C CYS A 119 4.53 17.68 4.51
N ARG A 120 5.36 18.38 5.30
CA ARG A 120 4.91 19.15 6.46
C ARG A 120 4.00 20.30 6.07
N ASP A 121 3.07 20.62 6.97
CA ASP A 121 2.12 21.71 6.87
C ASP A 121 1.22 21.64 5.63
N THR A 122 0.97 20.43 5.12
CA THR A 122 0.06 20.19 4.00
C THR A 122 -1.26 19.56 4.46
N VAL A 123 -2.26 19.50 3.57
CA VAL A 123 -3.47 18.71 3.85
C VAL A 123 -3.09 17.23 3.83
N CYS A 124 -3.34 16.57 4.95
CA CYS A 124 -3.05 15.15 5.19
C CYS A 124 -4.34 14.47 5.64
N CYS A 125 -4.68 13.34 5.04
CA CYS A 125 -5.87 12.57 5.40
C CYS A 125 -5.56 11.09 5.50
N SER A 126 -6.30 10.37 6.34
CA SER A 126 -6.20 8.92 6.47
C SER A 126 -7.56 8.25 6.28
N TYR A 127 -7.52 6.99 5.85
CA TYR A 127 -8.70 6.13 5.82
C TYR A 127 -8.30 4.68 6.02
N LEU A 128 -9.18 3.92 6.65
CA LEU A 128 -9.09 2.47 6.70
C LEU A 128 -9.60 1.90 5.37
N LYS A 129 -8.87 0.97 4.77
CA LYS A 129 -9.39 0.23 3.63
C LYS A 129 -10.60 -0.59 4.05
N VAL A 130 -11.72 -0.33 3.40
CA VAL A 130 -12.95 -1.11 3.60
C VAL A 130 -13.11 -2.06 2.42
N ASP A 131 -13.47 -3.31 2.70
CA ASP A 131 -13.82 -4.31 1.68
C ASP A 131 -14.95 -3.73 0.80
N SER A 132 -14.56 -3.30 -0.40
CA SER A 132 -15.40 -2.53 -1.32
C SER A 132 -14.86 -2.67 -2.73
N LYS A 133 -15.58 -2.13 -3.73
CA LYS A 133 -15.17 -2.03 -5.14
C LYS A 133 -13.83 -1.30 -5.39
N THR A 134 -13.11 -0.86 -4.35
CA THR A 134 -11.80 -0.19 -4.43
C THR A 134 -10.67 -0.98 -3.77
N SER A 135 -10.88 -2.28 -3.50
CA SER A 135 -9.88 -3.20 -2.96
C SER A 135 -8.64 -3.33 -3.84
N HIS A 136 -8.70 -2.98 -5.12
CA HIS A 136 -7.56 -3.12 -6.04
C HIS A 136 -6.71 -1.86 -6.21
N ARG A 137 -6.97 -0.74 -5.50
CA ARG A 137 -6.21 0.49 -5.75
C ARG A 137 -5.99 1.39 -4.54
N ILE A 138 -4.81 2.02 -4.46
CA ILE A 138 -4.55 3.22 -3.66
C ILE A 138 -4.20 4.33 -4.64
N ARG A 139 -5.01 5.40 -4.64
CA ARG A 139 -4.92 6.45 -5.66
C ARG A 139 -4.15 7.65 -5.16
N VAL A 140 -3.19 8.10 -5.94
CA VAL A 140 -2.57 9.43 -5.89
C VAL A 140 -2.68 10.10 -7.26
N ARG A 141 -2.66 11.43 -7.29
CA ARG A 141 -2.64 12.22 -8.53
C ARG A 141 -2.34 13.68 -8.22
N VAL A 142 -1.78 14.38 -9.21
CA VAL A 142 -1.71 15.85 -9.19
C VAL A 142 -3.14 16.42 -9.13
N GLY A 143 -3.37 17.42 -8.28
CA GLY A 143 -4.70 17.97 -7.98
C GLY A 143 -5.57 17.09 -7.06
N GLY A 144 -5.03 15.98 -6.55
CA GLY A 144 -5.59 15.15 -5.49
C GLY A 144 -4.65 15.15 -4.29
N CYS A 145 -4.03 14.02 -4.00
CA CYS A 145 -2.89 13.88 -3.09
C CYS A 145 -1.72 13.30 -3.89
N THR A 146 -0.50 13.78 -3.65
CA THR A 146 0.67 13.41 -4.47
C THR A 146 1.54 12.32 -3.88
N ALA A 147 1.30 11.96 -2.62
CA ALA A 147 1.98 10.84 -1.96
C ALA A 147 1.03 10.06 -1.06
N TYR A 148 1.42 8.82 -0.77
CA TYR A 148 0.77 8.02 0.25
C TYR A 148 1.77 7.11 0.94
N THR A 149 1.39 6.68 2.15
CA THR A 149 1.97 5.51 2.82
C THR A 149 0.84 4.67 3.41
N SER A 150 1.15 3.47 3.88
CA SER A 150 0.20 2.57 4.50
C SER A 150 0.82 1.88 5.71
N VAL A 151 -0.02 1.61 6.70
CA VAL A 151 0.31 0.82 7.88
C VAL A 151 -0.70 -0.31 8.01
N VAL A 152 -0.19 -1.51 8.26
CA VAL A 152 -0.99 -2.71 8.44
C VAL A 152 -1.41 -2.83 9.90
N ASP A 153 -2.69 -3.09 10.14
CA ASP A 153 -3.26 -3.42 11.46
C ASP A 153 -2.97 -2.36 12.55
N LEU A 154 -3.03 -1.09 12.17
CA LEU A 154 -2.74 0.04 13.05
C LEU A 154 -3.62 -0.01 14.31
N LYS A 155 -3.00 -0.09 15.49
CA LYS A 155 -3.73 -0.06 16.77
C LYS A 155 -3.76 1.35 17.34
N ALA A 156 -4.88 1.67 17.98
CA ALA A 156 -5.03 2.94 18.67
C ALA A 156 -4.02 3.04 19.82
N GLY A 157 -3.27 4.15 19.86
CA GLY A 157 -2.27 4.40 20.91
C GLY A 157 -0.84 3.98 20.55
N ASP A 158 -0.63 3.20 19.49
CA ASP A 158 0.72 2.81 19.08
C ASP A 158 1.56 4.02 18.68
N SER A 159 2.82 4.02 19.13
CA SER A 159 3.81 5.00 18.69
C SER A 159 4.22 4.73 17.25
N ILE A 160 4.66 5.78 16.55
CA ILE A 160 4.98 5.71 15.12
C ILE A 160 6.09 4.69 14.78
N ASN A 161 7.00 4.45 15.72
CA ASN A 161 8.10 3.50 15.59
C ASN A 161 7.65 2.03 15.71
N ALA A 162 6.47 1.79 16.29
CA ALA A 162 5.89 0.46 16.43
C ALA A 162 5.02 0.06 15.22
N TRP A 163 4.76 0.99 14.30
CA TRP A 163 3.88 0.76 13.16
C TRP A 163 4.49 -0.19 12.13
N GLN A 164 3.68 -1.11 11.62
CA GLN A 164 4.06 -2.01 10.54
C GLN A 164 3.78 -1.34 9.18
N TYR A 165 4.77 -0.65 8.64
CA TYR A 165 4.66 0.00 7.34
C TYR A 165 4.58 -1.00 6.18
N GLY A 166 3.68 -0.74 5.25
CA GLY A 166 3.46 -1.53 4.05
C GLY A 166 1.99 -1.59 3.66
N VAL A 167 1.74 -2.25 2.54
CA VAL A 167 0.39 -2.55 2.05
C VAL A 167 0.20 -4.06 2.15
N GLU A 168 -0.74 -4.50 2.99
CA GLU A 168 -1.13 -5.90 3.07
C GLU A 168 -2.06 -6.25 1.91
N LEU A 169 -1.64 -7.24 1.13
CA LEU A 169 -2.46 -7.90 0.12
C LEU A 169 -2.98 -9.22 0.68
N GLN A 170 -4.20 -9.57 0.34
CA GLN A 170 -4.79 -10.88 0.57
C GLN A 170 -5.02 -11.56 -0.78
N TRP A 171 -4.88 -12.87 -0.84
CA TRP A 171 -5.22 -13.64 -2.03
C TRP A 171 -6.35 -14.63 -1.77
N LEU A 172 -7.13 -14.89 -2.82
CA LEU A 172 -8.19 -15.89 -2.78
C LEU A 172 -7.61 -17.30 -2.79
N SER A 173 -8.28 -18.25 -2.13
CA SER A 173 -7.86 -19.64 -2.21
C SER A 173 -7.86 -20.14 -3.67
N PRO A 174 -6.83 -20.90 -4.09
CA PRO A 174 -6.80 -21.49 -5.42
C PRO A 174 -7.99 -22.43 -5.59
N LYS A 175 -8.59 -22.42 -6.78
CA LYS A 175 -9.66 -23.34 -7.18
C LYS A 175 -9.09 -24.70 -7.58
#